data_AF-A0A836BDG1-F1
#
_entry.id   AF-A0A836BDG1-F1
#
_cell.length_a   1.000
_cell.length_b   1.000
_cell.length_c   1.000
_cell.angle_alpha   90.00
_cell.angle_beta   90.00
_cell.angle_gamma   90.00
#
_symmetry.space_group_name_H-M   'P 1'
#
loop_
_entity.id
_entity.type
_entity.pdbx_description
1 polymer ?
#
loop_
_entity_poly.entity_id
_entity_poly.type
_entity_poly.pdbx_seq_one_letter_code
_entity_poly.pdbx_strand_id
1 'polypeptide(L)'
;MSKQVPVQIKNGGPYTKREQEERKIQVYHLHFEENKSAVKIAELLNVNRNTINDDIRYWHLQLANEMKAQNLSAKMTKQIQRMEIQRDRLLDDLENAESLAHKLSIEKFISEIDNRLVQFFSKMILSGKSNLEPTVKLEELNEEEIKDFTRSLVKKRNYVFKSCNFSEEDVQYEIINLTKCDMDRARKFFRKMMDLGLGLCQDDDDYDIHNLLKFCIMREYVSKDELPTPMK
;
A
#
# COMPACT_ATOMS: atom_id res chain seq x y z
N MET A 1 -31.71 -1.66 -29.75
CA MET A 1 -32.35 -3.00 -29.66
C MET A 1 -31.24 -4.01 -29.40
N SER A 2 -31.05 -4.39 -28.14
CA SER A 2 -29.99 -5.34 -27.75
C SER A 2 -30.43 -6.76 -28.10
N LYS A 3 -29.68 -7.41 -28.99
CA LYS A 3 -29.96 -8.79 -29.43
C LYS A 3 -29.79 -9.74 -28.24
N GLN A 4 -30.89 -10.34 -27.78
CA GLN A 4 -30.84 -11.49 -26.89
C GLN A 4 -30.25 -12.68 -27.67
N VAL A 5 -29.13 -13.20 -27.20
CA VAL A 5 -28.53 -14.44 -27.72
C VAL A 5 -29.41 -15.60 -27.25
N PRO A 6 -29.90 -16.49 -28.14
CA PRO A 6 -30.79 -17.57 -27.73
C PRO A 6 -30.02 -18.60 -26.91
N VAL A 7 -30.49 -18.86 -25.68
CA VAL A 7 -29.98 -19.92 -24.81
C VAL A 7 -30.41 -21.27 -25.41
N GLN A 8 -29.48 -22.03 -25.96
CA GLN A 8 -29.74 -23.39 -26.41
C GLN A 8 -29.99 -24.29 -25.20
N ILE A 9 -31.23 -24.77 -25.08
CA ILE A 9 -31.66 -25.68 -24.02
C ILE A 9 -31.10 -27.08 -24.33
N LYS A 10 -30.12 -27.54 -23.55
CA LYS A 10 -29.51 -28.86 -23.75
C LYS A 10 -30.22 -29.93 -22.92
N ASN A 11 -30.79 -30.93 -23.59
CA ASN A 11 -31.42 -32.10 -22.96
C ASN A 11 -30.41 -33.24 -22.82
N GLY A 12 -29.59 -33.19 -21.76
CA GLY A 12 -28.73 -34.30 -21.31
C GLY A 12 -27.38 -34.47 -22.06
N GLY A 13 -26.35 -34.87 -21.31
CA GLY A 13 -24.97 -35.10 -21.76
C GLY A 13 -23.94 -34.11 -21.17
N PRO A 14 -22.65 -34.47 -21.05
CA PRO A 14 -21.63 -33.56 -20.52
C PRO A 14 -21.52 -32.27 -21.36
N TYR A 15 -21.28 -31.13 -20.72
CA TYR A 15 -20.97 -29.89 -21.41
C TYR A 15 -19.59 -29.99 -22.06
N THR A 16 -19.50 -29.63 -23.34
CA THR A 16 -18.22 -29.41 -24.04
C THR A 16 -17.48 -28.23 -23.43
N LYS A 17 -16.15 -28.16 -23.62
CA LYS A 17 -15.34 -27.05 -23.07
C LYS A 17 -15.86 -25.68 -23.50
N ARG A 18 -16.28 -25.55 -24.76
CA ARG A 18 -16.83 -24.31 -25.32
C ARG A 18 -18.16 -23.91 -24.65
N GLU A 19 -19.09 -24.84 -24.47
CA GLU A 19 -20.36 -24.57 -23.78
C GLU A 19 -20.13 -24.20 -22.30
N GLN A 20 -19.11 -24.76 -21.65
CA GLN A 20 -18.73 -24.38 -20.29
C GLN A 20 -18.20 -22.95 -20.23
N GLU A 21 -17.37 -22.55 -21.19
CA GLU A 21 -16.85 -21.18 -21.30
C GLU A 21 -17.98 -20.16 -21.50
N GLU A 22 -18.87 -20.43 -22.47
CA GLU A 22 -20.01 -19.57 -22.78
C GLU A 22 -20.96 -19.43 -21.58
N ARG A 23 -21.23 -20.54 -20.88
CA ARG A 23 -22.03 -20.52 -19.65
C ARG A 23 -21.35 -19.72 -18.54
N LYS A 24 -20.03 -19.90 -18.32
CA LYS A 24 -19.28 -19.15 -17.31
C LYS A 24 -19.38 -17.64 -17.57
N ILE A 25 -19.23 -17.19 -18.81
CA ILE A 25 -19.36 -15.76 -19.16
C ILE A 25 -20.77 -15.25 -18.80
N GLN A 26 -21.82 -15.99 -19.12
CA GLN A 26 -23.19 -15.62 -18.75
C GLN A 26 -23.41 -15.59 -17.24
N VAL A 27 -22.86 -16.56 -16.51
CA VAL A 27 -22.89 -16.61 -15.04
C VAL A 27 -22.17 -15.40 -14.44
N TYR A 28 -21.05 -14.97 -15.03
CA TYR A 28 -20.33 -13.78 -14.60
C TYR A 28 -21.23 -12.54 -14.67
N HIS A 29 -21.80 -12.25 -15.83
CA HIS A 29 -22.68 -11.09 -16.03
C HIS A 29 -23.89 -11.14 -15.07
N LEU A 30 -24.61 -12.27 -15.03
CA LEU A 30 -25.81 -12.38 -14.21
C LEU A 30 -25.53 -12.28 -12.70
N HIS A 31 -24.43 -12.85 -12.22
CA HIS A 31 -24.12 -12.88 -10.79
C HIS A 31 -23.42 -11.61 -10.31
N PHE A 32 -22.39 -11.14 -11.03
CA PHE A 32 -21.54 -10.05 -10.57
C PHE A 32 -22.00 -8.68 -11.06
N GLU A 33 -22.66 -8.57 -12.22
CA GLU A 33 -23.14 -7.28 -12.76
C GLU A 33 -24.62 -7.05 -12.44
N GLU A 34 -25.46 -8.08 -12.61
CA GLU A 34 -26.91 -7.99 -12.37
C GLU A 34 -27.34 -8.45 -10.97
N ASN A 35 -26.38 -8.89 -10.14
CA ASN A 35 -26.58 -9.25 -8.73
C ASN A 35 -27.65 -10.36 -8.50
N LYS A 36 -27.78 -11.30 -9.44
CA LYS A 36 -28.76 -12.40 -9.37
C LYS A 36 -28.23 -13.56 -8.53
N SER A 37 -29.13 -14.20 -7.78
CA SER A 37 -28.80 -15.39 -6.97
C SER A 37 -28.55 -16.62 -7.86
N ALA A 38 -27.74 -17.57 -7.38
CA ALA A 38 -27.46 -18.82 -8.09
C ALA A 38 -28.74 -19.61 -8.43
N VAL A 39 -29.77 -19.51 -7.59
CA VAL A 39 -31.10 -20.09 -7.84
C VAL A 39 -31.74 -19.41 -9.04
N LYS A 40 -31.73 -18.08 -9.09
CA LYS A 40 -32.32 -17.33 -10.20
C LYS A 40 -31.57 -17.52 -11.52
N ILE A 41 -30.25 -17.68 -11.46
CA ILE A 41 -29.42 -17.96 -12.64
C ILE A 41 -29.67 -19.37 -13.15
N ALA A 42 -29.79 -20.36 -12.27
CA ALA A 42 -30.15 -21.74 -12.63
C ALA A 42 -31.49 -21.80 -13.37
N GLU A 43 -32.50 -21.05 -12.92
CA GLU A 43 -33.78 -20.89 -13.62
C GLU A 43 -33.61 -20.24 -15.00
N LEU A 44 -32.86 -19.13 -15.09
CA LEU A 44 -32.70 -18.36 -16.33
C LEU A 44 -31.93 -19.11 -17.41
N LEU A 45 -30.91 -19.88 -17.01
CA LEU A 45 -30.05 -20.63 -17.93
C LEU A 45 -30.51 -22.08 -18.13
N ASN A 46 -31.52 -22.52 -17.37
CA ASN A 46 -31.96 -23.91 -17.29
C ASN A 46 -30.81 -24.90 -17.01
N VAL A 47 -29.96 -24.56 -16.03
CA VAL A 47 -28.79 -25.36 -15.62
C VAL A 47 -28.89 -25.72 -14.15
N ASN A 48 -28.36 -26.88 -13.76
CA ASN A 48 -28.31 -27.30 -12.36
C ASN A 48 -27.63 -26.22 -11.48
N ARG A 49 -28.29 -25.86 -10.38
CA ARG A 49 -27.77 -24.90 -9.37
C ARG A 49 -26.36 -25.23 -8.91
N ASN A 50 -26.00 -26.51 -8.77
CA ASN A 50 -24.65 -26.90 -8.35
C ASN A 50 -23.60 -26.53 -9.41
N THR A 51 -23.91 -26.71 -10.69
CA THR A 51 -23.04 -26.28 -11.79
C THR A 51 -22.88 -24.75 -11.80
N ILE A 52 -23.96 -24.01 -11.56
CA ILE A 52 -23.90 -22.55 -11.42
C ILE A 52 -23.06 -22.14 -10.21
N ASN A 53 -23.20 -22.81 -9.07
CA ASN A 53 -22.39 -22.56 -7.87
C ASN A 53 -20.89 -22.84 -8.13
N ASP A 54 -20.57 -23.88 -8.90
CA ASP A 54 -19.19 -24.20 -9.27
C ASP A 54 -18.62 -23.15 -10.24
N ASP A 55 -19.41 -22.63 -11.18
CA ASP A 55 -19.00 -21.55 -12.07
C ASP A 55 -18.84 -20.20 -11.32
N ILE A 56 -19.72 -19.91 -10.36
CA ILE A 56 -19.55 -18.75 -9.45
C ILE A 56 -18.26 -18.90 -8.63
N ARG A 57 -17.98 -20.10 -8.11
CA ARG A 57 -16.73 -20.38 -7.37
C ARG A 57 -15.50 -20.24 -8.27
N TYR A 58 -15.59 -20.69 -9.52
CA TYR A 58 -14.55 -20.48 -10.52
C TYR A 58 -14.26 -18.99 -10.72
N TRP A 59 -15.28 -18.15 -10.90
CA TRP A 59 -15.09 -16.71 -11.05
C TRP A 59 -14.58 -16.03 -9.78
N HIS A 60 -15.05 -16.43 -8.60
CA HIS A 60 -14.44 -15.97 -7.36
C HIS A 60 -12.96 -16.34 -7.28
N LEU A 61 -12.54 -17.51 -7.77
CA LEU A 61 -11.14 -17.92 -7.81
C LEU A 61 -10.34 -17.13 -8.87
N GLN A 62 -10.89 -16.90 -10.08
CA GLN A 62 -10.25 -16.10 -11.12
C GLN A 62 -10.08 -14.65 -10.66
N LEU A 63 -11.16 -14.06 -10.14
CA LEU A 63 -11.12 -12.73 -9.53
C LEU A 63 -10.15 -12.72 -8.34
N ALA A 64 -10.12 -13.74 -7.48
CA ALA A 64 -9.14 -13.83 -6.40
C ALA A 64 -7.70 -13.93 -6.90
N ASN A 65 -7.45 -14.58 -8.04
CA ASN A 65 -6.12 -14.71 -8.63
C ASN A 65 -5.68 -13.43 -9.36
N GLU A 66 -6.58 -12.78 -10.11
CA GLU A 66 -6.40 -11.41 -10.60
C GLU A 66 -6.22 -10.44 -9.42
N MET A 67 -6.90 -10.72 -8.30
CA MET A 67 -6.76 -9.94 -7.08
C MET A 67 -5.43 -10.18 -6.39
N LYS A 68 -4.86 -11.40 -6.40
CA LYS A 68 -3.51 -11.69 -5.91
C LYS A 68 -2.42 -11.00 -6.73
N ALA A 69 -2.66 -10.74 -8.02
CA ALA A 69 -1.74 -9.95 -8.86
C ALA A 69 -1.66 -8.46 -8.47
N GLN A 70 -2.54 -7.97 -7.60
CA GLN A 70 -2.47 -6.63 -7.00
C GLN A 70 -2.39 -6.75 -5.47
N ASN A 71 -1.35 -6.19 -4.85
CA ASN A 71 -1.12 -6.29 -3.40
C ASN A 71 -2.41 -5.94 -2.61
N LEU A 72 -2.93 -6.90 -1.82
CA LEU A 72 -4.15 -6.74 -0.98
C LEU A 72 -4.08 -5.48 -0.11
N SER A 73 -2.86 -5.10 0.31
CA SER A 73 -2.59 -3.84 1.00
C SER A 73 -3.02 -2.65 0.12
N ALA A 74 -2.48 -2.54 -1.10
CA ALA A 74 -2.79 -1.46 -2.03
C ALA A 74 -4.28 -1.35 -2.39
N LYS A 75 -5.04 -2.45 -2.36
CA LYS A 75 -6.50 -2.42 -2.56
C LYS A 75 -7.26 -1.92 -1.34
N MET A 76 -6.87 -2.35 -0.15
CA MET A 76 -7.43 -1.85 1.10
C MET A 76 -7.12 -0.35 1.26
N THR A 77 -5.88 0.08 0.95
CA THR A 77 -5.52 1.50 1.01
C THR A 77 -6.31 2.36 0.01
N LYS A 78 -6.52 1.89 -1.23
CA LYS A 78 -7.39 2.59 -2.20
C LYS A 78 -8.84 2.71 -1.72
N GLN A 79 -9.37 1.70 -1.04
CA GLN A 79 -10.74 1.76 -0.51
C GLN A 79 -10.85 2.67 0.71
N ILE A 80 -9.85 2.69 1.59
CA ILE A 80 -9.75 3.65 2.68
C ILE A 80 -9.78 5.08 2.12
N GLN A 81 -8.90 5.38 1.16
CA GLN A 81 -8.85 6.71 0.53
C GLN A 81 -10.16 7.14 -0.12
N ARG A 82 -10.86 6.22 -0.81
CA ARG A 82 -12.16 6.53 -1.42
C ARG A 82 -13.22 6.85 -0.37
N MET A 83 -13.21 6.13 0.74
CA MET A 83 -14.13 6.37 1.86
C MET A 83 -13.82 7.70 2.56
N GLU A 84 -12.55 8.05 2.71
CA GLU A 84 -12.13 9.36 3.25
C GLU A 84 -12.60 10.51 2.34
N ILE A 85 -12.37 10.41 1.02
CA ILE A 85 -12.86 11.40 0.05
C ILE A 85 -14.40 11.54 0.10
N GLN A 86 -15.11 10.44 0.28
CA GLN A 86 -16.58 10.47 0.41
C GLN A 86 -17.01 11.13 1.72
N ARG A 87 -16.30 10.85 2.82
CA ARG A 87 -16.55 11.50 4.10
C ARG A 87 -16.33 13.01 4.00
N ASP A 88 -15.25 13.45 3.37
CA ASP A 88 -14.93 14.88 3.24
C ASP A 88 -16.01 15.62 2.43
N ARG A 89 -16.49 15.02 1.33
CA ARG A 89 -17.64 15.57 0.58
C ARG A 89 -18.92 15.65 1.42
N LEU A 90 -19.18 14.64 2.23
CA LEU A 90 -20.35 14.63 3.11
C LEU A 90 -20.22 15.67 4.24
N LEU A 91 -19.01 15.95 4.73
CA LEU A 91 -18.77 17.03 5.68
C LEU A 91 -19.04 18.40 5.05
N ASP A 92 -18.60 18.61 3.81
CA ASP A 92 -18.92 19.83 3.05
C ASP A 92 -20.45 19.95 2.84
N ASP A 93 -21.12 18.87 2.47
CA ASP A 93 -22.58 18.83 2.30
C ASP A 93 -23.33 19.08 3.63
N LEU A 94 -22.77 18.62 4.76
CA LEU A 94 -23.33 18.82 6.10
C LEU A 94 -23.28 20.28 6.54
N GLU A 95 -22.15 20.96 6.26
CA GLU A 95 -21.97 22.39 6.55
C GLU A 95 -22.99 23.25 5.79
N ASN A 96 -23.30 22.86 4.56
CA ASN A 96 -24.23 23.56 3.68
C ASN A 96 -25.71 23.11 3.82
N ALA A 97 -26.00 22.09 4.63
CA ALA A 97 -27.36 21.58 4.77
C ALA A 97 -28.24 22.52 5.60
N GLU A 98 -29.41 22.90 5.08
CA GLU A 98 -30.33 23.81 5.79
C GLU A 98 -31.32 23.08 6.71
N SER A 99 -31.71 21.85 6.37
CA SER A 99 -32.71 21.10 7.14
C SER A 99 -32.09 20.14 8.14
N LEU A 100 -32.66 20.09 9.36
CA LEU A 100 -32.24 19.18 10.42
C LEU A 100 -32.31 17.71 9.98
N ALA A 101 -33.34 17.34 9.22
CA ALA A 101 -33.51 15.98 8.72
C ALA A 101 -32.37 15.58 7.75
N HIS A 102 -31.94 16.51 6.88
CA HIS A 102 -30.83 16.27 5.97
C HIS A 102 -29.50 16.17 6.74
N LYS A 103 -29.27 17.06 7.71
CA LYS A 103 -28.09 17.00 8.60
C LYS A 103 -27.96 15.66 9.30
N LEU A 104 -29.02 15.20 9.96
CA LEU A 104 -29.03 13.91 10.65
C LEU A 104 -28.79 12.73 9.69
N SER A 105 -29.28 12.81 8.45
CA SER A 105 -29.03 11.77 7.45
C SER A 105 -27.56 11.71 7.02
N ILE A 106 -26.94 12.87 6.82
CA ILE A 106 -25.52 12.98 6.44
C ILE A 106 -24.63 12.53 7.59
N GLU A 107 -24.91 12.96 8.83
CA GLU A 107 -24.19 12.52 10.04
C GLU A 107 -24.24 11.01 10.21
N LYS A 108 -25.39 10.38 9.95
CA LYS A 108 -25.52 8.92 9.97
C LYS A 108 -24.63 8.26 8.92
N PHE A 109 -24.59 8.77 7.69
CA PHE A 109 -23.72 8.24 6.64
C PHE A 109 -22.23 8.41 6.98
N ILE A 110 -21.84 9.55 7.53
CA ILE A 110 -20.48 9.79 8.03
C ILE A 110 -20.13 8.75 9.11
N SER A 111 -21.01 8.55 10.10
CA SER A 111 -20.82 7.55 11.15
C SER A 111 -20.70 6.12 10.61
N GLU A 112 -21.46 5.76 9.58
CA GLU A 112 -21.34 4.47 8.91
C GLU A 112 -19.99 4.30 8.19
N ILE A 113 -19.49 5.36 7.54
CA ILE A 113 -18.17 5.40 6.91
C ILE A 113 -17.07 5.22 7.97
N ASP A 114 -17.12 5.98 9.06
CA ASP A 114 -16.13 5.92 10.13
C ASP A 114 -16.09 4.54 10.78
N ASN A 115 -17.26 3.94 11.07
CA ASN A 115 -17.33 2.59 11.60
C ASN A 115 -16.71 1.55 10.66
N ARG A 116 -16.92 1.69 9.33
CA ARG A 116 -16.30 0.81 8.34
C ARG A 116 -14.79 1.04 8.23
N LEU A 117 -14.31 2.29 8.31
CA LEU A 117 -12.88 2.61 8.36
C LEU A 117 -12.21 1.94 9.57
N VAL A 118 -12.80 2.08 10.77
CA VAL A 118 -12.32 1.41 11.99
C VAL A 118 -12.22 -0.10 11.79
N GLN A 119 -13.25 -0.74 11.22
CA GLN A 119 -13.22 -2.17 10.92
C GLN A 119 -12.11 -2.55 9.93
N PHE A 120 -11.86 -1.72 8.91
CA PHE A 120 -10.77 -1.94 7.96
C PHE A 120 -9.39 -1.81 8.63
N PHE A 121 -9.18 -0.78 9.42
CA PHE A 121 -7.94 -0.59 10.19
C PHE A 121 -7.72 -1.72 11.20
N SER A 122 -8.74 -2.14 11.95
CA SER A 122 -8.62 -3.28 12.88
C SER A 122 -8.26 -4.58 12.16
N LYS A 123 -8.88 -4.87 11.01
CA LYS A 123 -8.54 -6.07 10.20
C LYS A 123 -7.10 -6.01 9.68
N MET A 124 -6.61 -4.82 9.34
CA MET A 124 -5.22 -4.62 8.93
C MET A 124 -4.23 -4.88 10.06
N ILE A 125 -4.47 -4.29 11.24
CA ILE A 125 -3.64 -4.47 12.44
C ILE A 125 -3.57 -5.96 12.82
N LEU A 126 -4.72 -6.64 12.86
CA LEU A 126 -4.81 -8.07 13.19
C LEU A 126 -4.15 -8.98 12.15
N SER A 127 -4.06 -8.56 10.89
CA SER A 127 -3.41 -9.33 9.82
C SER A 127 -1.87 -9.30 9.86
N GLY A 128 -1.27 -8.65 10.87
CA GLY A 128 0.18 -8.44 10.96
C GLY A 128 0.73 -7.46 9.93
N LYS A 129 -0.14 -6.84 9.12
CA LYS A 129 0.20 -5.73 8.23
C LYS A 129 0.09 -4.42 9.00
N SER A 130 1.03 -4.20 9.92
CA SER A 130 1.21 -2.92 10.63
C SER A 130 1.64 -1.78 9.70
N ASN A 131 2.11 -2.11 8.49
CA ASN A 131 2.48 -1.14 7.49
C ASN A 131 1.31 -0.94 6.51
N LEU A 132 0.53 0.11 6.72
CA LEU A 132 -0.01 0.86 5.59
C LEU A 132 1.21 1.21 4.72
N GLU A 133 1.39 0.55 3.58
CA GLU A 133 2.12 1.23 2.51
C GLU A 133 1.22 2.40 2.12
N PRO A 134 1.64 3.65 2.38
CA PRO A 134 0.82 4.79 2.02
C PRO A 134 0.61 4.76 0.50
N THR A 135 -0.62 4.98 0.05
CA THR A 135 -0.95 5.14 -1.38
C THR A 135 -0.54 6.50 -1.91
N VAL A 136 -0.03 7.40 -1.05
CA VAL A 136 0.96 8.37 -1.47
C VAL A 136 2.24 7.56 -1.56
N LYS A 137 2.88 7.47 -2.73
CA LYS A 137 4.29 7.09 -2.76
C LYS A 137 4.96 7.98 -1.70
N LEU A 138 5.26 7.46 -0.51
CA LEU A 138 6.22 8.10 0.37
C LEU A 138 7.38 8.29 -0.57
N GLU A 139 7.72 9.56 -0.83
CA GLU A 139 8.86 9.94 -1.66
C GLU A 139 9.92 8.88 -1.42
N GLU A 140 10.19 8.05 -2.45
CA GLU A 140 11.26 7.07 -2.32
C GLU A 140 12.44 7.88 -1.84
N LEU A 141 12.93 7.60 -0.63
CA LEU A 141 13.99 8.39 -0.01
C LEU A 141 15.12 8.46 -1.03
N ASN A 142 15.25 9.64 -1.62
CA ASN A 142 16.18 9.82 -2.72
C ASN A 142 17.58 9.80 -2.13
N GLU A 143 18.52 9.24 -2.86
CA GLU A 143 19.92 9.24 -2.46
C GLU A 143 20.44 10.68 -2.25
N GLU A 144 19.89 11.67 -2.96
CA GLU A 144 20.21 13.09 -2.74
C GLU A 144 19.86 13.56 -1.31
N GLU A 145 18.74 13.11 -0.73
CA GLU A 145 18.38 13.44 0.65
C GLU A 145 19.37 12.82 1.66
N ILE A 146 19.83 11.60 1.36
CA ILE A 146 20.83 10.90 2.17
C ILE A 146 22.18 11.60 2.08
N LYS A 147 22.57 12.02 0.88
CA LYS A 147 23.79 12.79 0.63
C LYS A 147 23.75 14.14 1.35
N ASP A 148 22.66 14.89 1.25
CA ASP A 148 22.51 16.19 1.93
C ASP A 148 22.57 16.04 3.45
N PHE A 149 21.84 15.07 4.01
CA PHE A 149 21.88 14.74 5.43
C PHE A 149 23.31 14.39 5.88
N THR A 150 23.93 13.40 5.25
CA THR A 150 25.26 12.91 5.65
C THR A 150 26.34 13.97 5.51
N ARG A 151 26.31 14.76 4.43
CA ARG A 151 27.21 15.91 4.25
C ARG A 151 27.01 16.95 5.34
N SER A 152 25.77 17.30 5.68
CA SER A 152 25.49 18.29 6.72
C SER A 152 26.03 17.86 8.09
N LEU A 153 25.89 16.59 8.42
CA LEU A 153 26.29 16.03 9.71
C LEU A 153 27.82 15.91 9.82
N VAL A 154 28.48 15.44 8.76
CA VAL A 154 29.96 15.36 8.70
C VAL A 154 30.58 16.76 8.72
N LYS A 155 29.97 17.74 8.03
CA LYS A 155 30.40 19.14 8.06
C LYS A 155 30.28 19.76 9.46
N LYS A 156 29.18 19.48 10.19
CA LYS A 156 29.00 19.90 11.59
C LYS A 156 30.08 19.34 12.52
N ARG A 157 30.67 18.19 12.15
CA ARG A 157 31.78 17.53 12.85
C ARG A 157 33.16 17.86 12.27
N ASN A 158 33.26 18.90 11.42
CA ASN A 158 34.51 19.34 10.79
C ASN A 158 35.26 18.23 10.03
N TYR A 159 34.54 17.24 9.48
CA TYR A 159 35.14 16.12 8.75
C TYR A 159 36.20 15.34 9.57
N VAL A 160 36.10 15.36 10.90
CA VAL A 160 37.04 14.63 11.76
C VAL A 160 36.57 13.18 11.90
N PHE A 161 37.36 12.24 11.38
CA PHE A 161 37.04 10.81 11.28
C PHE A 161 36.54 10.20 12.60
N LYS A 162 37.28 10.43 13.70
CA LYS A 162 36.93 9.91 15.04
C LYS A 162 35.63 10.49 15.60
N SER A 163 35.24 11.69 15.18
CA SER A 163 34.02 12.36 15.64
C SER A 163 32.80 12.08 14.76
N CYS A 164 32.99 11.29 13.70
CA CYS A 164 31.93 10.87 12.77
C CYS A 164 31.51 9.41 12.99
N ASN A 165 31.82 8.84 14.15
CA ASN A 165 31.35 7.54 14.60
C ASN A 165 29.98 7.72 15.29
N PHE A 166 28.96 7.01 14.83
CA PHE A 166 27.59 7.12 15.33
C PHE A 166 26.99 5.73 15.48
N SER A 167 26.23 5.52 16.55
CA SER A 167 25.35 4.35 16.67
C SER A 167 24.11 4.48 15.77
N GLU A 168 23.38 3.38 15.55
CA GLU A 168 22.07 3.43 14.89
C GLU A 168 21.13 4.46 15.55
N GLU A 169 21.08 4.48 16.88
CA GLU A 169 20.24 5.39 17.66
C GLU A 169 20.64 6.86 17.44
N ASP A 170 21.94 7.15 17.41
CA ASP A 170 22.46 8.50 17.17
C ASP A 170 22.11 8.99 15.76
N VAL A 171 22.27 8.13 14.75
CA VAL A 171 21.93 8.47 13.36
C VAL A 171 20.43 8.72 13.23
N GLN A 172 19.58 7.87 13.81
CA GLN A 172 18.13 8.05 13.79
C GLN A 172 17.71 9.36 14.48
N TYR A 173 18.32 9.68 15.63
CA TYR A 173 18.03 10.92 16.35
C TYR A 173 18.46 12.17 15.55
N GLU A 174 19.63 12.15 14.92
CA GLU A 174 20.10 13.25 14.07
C GLU A 174 19.24 13.40 12.80
N ILE A 175 18.75 12.31 12.21
CA ILE A 175 17.79 12.35 11.09
C ILE A 175 16.53 13.11 11.52
N ILE A 176 15.92 12.71 12.64
CA ILE A 176 14.72 13.37 13.17
C ILE A 176 14.95 14.85 13.42
N ASN A 177 16.11 15.19 13.99
CA ASN A 177 16.43 16.59 14.29
C ASN A 177 16.61 17.45 13.04
N LEU A 178 17.25 16.91 12.00
CA LEU A 178 17.58 17.65 10.79
C LEU A 178 16.43 17.67 9.78
N THR A 179 15.73 16.56 9.60
CA THR A 179 14.65 16.43 8.60
C THR A 179 13.26 16.61 9.20
N LYS A 180 13.14 16.76 10.52
CA LYS A 180 11.86 16.91 11.26
C LYS A 180 10.86 15.79 10.97
N CYS A 181 11.34 14.56 10.75
CA CYS A 181 10.49 13.41 10.48
C CYS A 181 10.13 12.63 11.75
N ASP A 182 9.21 11.67 11.62
CA ASP A 182 8.92 10.69 12.67
C ASP A 182 9.99 9.58 12.78
N MET A 183 9.92 8.81 13.88
CA MET A 183 10.84 7.68 14.13
C MET A 183 10.78 6.60 13.03
N ASP A 184 9.62 6.39 12.42
CA ASP A 184 9.45 5.34 11.41
C ASP A 184 10.10 5.72 10.08
N ARG A 185 10.03 7.00 9.68
CA ARG A 185 10.79 7.55 8.55
C ARG A 185 12.28 7.54 8.86
N ALA A 186 12.70 7.86 10.08
CA ALA A 186 14.11 7.78 10.49
C ALA A 186 14.68 6.36 10.38
N ARG A 187 13.94 5.33 10.83
CA ARG A 187 14.32 3.92 10.67
C ARG A 187 14.41 3.48 9.21
N LYS A 188 13.49 3.94 8.36
CA LYS A 188 13.54 3.67 6.91
C LYS A 188 14.74 4.33 6.25
N PHE A 189 15.06 5.55 6.67
CA PHE A 189 16.22 6.32 6.21
C PHE A 189 17.53 5.63 6.59
N PHE A 190 17.67 5.21 7.85
CA PHE A 190 18.81 4.44 8.30
C PHE A 190 18.97 3.12 7.53
N ARG A 191 17.88 2.35 7.34
CA ARG A 191 17.92 1.14 6.51
C ARG A 191 18.38 1.41 5.08
N LYS A 192 17.94 2.51 4.47
CA LYS A 192 18.39 2.89 3.14
C LYS A 192 19.88 3.23 3.12
N MET A 193 20.41 3.87 4.16
CA MET A 193 21.86 4.09 4.30
C MET A 193 22.63 2.75 4.42
N MET A 194 22.07 1.77 5.15
CA MET A 194 22.63 0.42 5.24
C MET A 194 22.65 -0.28 3.89
N ASP A 195 21.57 -0.21 3.12
CA ASP A 195 21.48 -0.76 1.75
C ASP A 195 22.50 -0.10 0.80
N LEU A 196 22.82 1.19 1.03
CA LEU A 196 23.84 1.93 0.27
C LEU A 196 25.28 1.61 0.74
N GLY A 197 25.44 0.75 1.75
CA GLY A 197 26.74 0.25 2.20
C GLY A 197 27.28 0.88 3.49
N LEU A 198 26.44 1.55 4.30
CA LEU A 198 26.85 2.04 5.63
C LEU A 198 27.37 0.90 6.54
N GLY A 199 26.85 -0.32 6.37
CA GLY A 199 27.34 -1.50 7.10
C GLY A 199 28.81 -1.83 6.85
N LEU A 200 29.37 -1.45 5.69
CA LEU A 200 30.79 -1.64 5.38
C LEU A 200 31.69 -0.60 6.07
N CYS A 201 31.07 0.39 6.71
CA CYS A 201 31.73 1.50 7.40
C CYS A 201 31.71 1.33 8.92
N GLN A 202 31.52 0.11 9.42
CA GLN A 202 31.60 -0.21 10.84
C GLN A 202 33.02 -0.05 11.38
N ASP A 203 33.11 0.22 12.69
CA ASP A 203 34.36 0.12 13.45
C ASP A 203 34.72 -1.36 13.64
N ASP A 204 36.00 -1.72 13.56
CA ASP A 204 36.44 -3.12 13.66
C ASP A 204 36.23 -3.68 15.08
N ASP A 205 36.17 -2.78 16.08
CA ASP A 205 36.02 -3.12 17.49
C ASP A 205 34.56 -3.08 18.00
N ASP A 206 33.64 -2.44 17.27
CA ASP A 206 32.23 -2.28 17.67
C ASP A 206 31.29 -2.28 16.45
N TYR A 207 30.58 -3.39 16.25
CA TYR A 207 29.67 -3.60 15.12
C TYR A 207 28.47 -2.65 15.12
N ASP A 208 28.15 -2.03 16.24
CA ASP A 208 27.01 -1.12 16.36
C ASP A 208 27.38 0.35 16.05
N ILE A 209 28.67 0.63 15.79
CA ILE A 209 29.19 1.96 15.47
C ILE A 209 29.52 2.07 13.99
N HIS A 210 28.94 3.06 13.32
CA HIS A 210 29.17 3.36 11.90
C HIS A 210 29.89 4.69 11.70
N ASN A 211 30.90 4.70 10.82
CA ASN A 211 31.61 5.92 10.45
C ASN A 211 30.97 6.60 9.22
N LEU A 212 30.27 7.70 9.45
CA LEU A 212 29.58 8.45 8.39
C LEU A 212 30.54 9.16 7.42
N LEU A 213 31.77 9.47 7.83
CA LEU A 213 32.76 10.07 6.94
C LEU A 213 33.32 9.02 5.96
N LYS A 214 33.60 7.80 6.43
CA LYS A 214 33.97 6.65 5.60
C LYS A 214 32.86 6.34 4.60
N PHE A 215 31.60 6.40 5.04
CA PHE A 215 30.43 6.24 4.18
C PHE A 215 30.35 7.34 3.10
N CYS A 216 30.53 8.61 3.48
CA CYS A 216 30.57 9.73 2.53
C CYS A 216 31.68 9.59 1.48
N ILE A 217 32.87 9.13 1.88
CA ILE A 217 33.99 8.92 0.96
C ILE A 217 33.68 7.75 0.02
N MET A 218 33.18 6.64 0.54
CA MET A 218 32.83 5.45 -0.24
C MET A 218 31.77 5.74 -1.31
N ARG A 219 30.79 6.61 -1.01
CA ARG A 219 29.73 7.02 -1.93
C ARG A 219 30.08 8.25 -2.78
N GLU A 220 31.29 8.78 -2.65
CA GLU A 220 31.72 10.02 -3.31
C GLU A 220 30.82 11.23 -2.99
N TYR A 221 30.19 11.23 -1.80
CA TYR A 221 29.38 12.35 -1.33
C TYR A 221 30.23 13.55 -0.93
N VAL A 222 31.54 13.40 -0.72
CA VAL A 222 32.47 14.48 -0.36
C VAL A 222 33.66 14.43 -1.31
N SER A 223 33.98 15.58 -1.91
CA SER A 223 35.11 15.71 -2.82
C SER A 223 36.43 15.78 -2.06
N LYS A 224 37.54 15.33 -2.66
CA LYS A 224 38.88 15.39 -2.04
C LYS A 224 39.30 16.81 -1.62
N ASP A 225 38.77 17.84 -2.28
CA ASP A 225 39.06 19.24 -1.99
C ASP A 225 38.28 19.79 -0.78
N GLU A 226 37.27 19.08 -0.29
CA GLU A 226 36.45 19.46 0.87
C GLU A 226 36.92 18.82 2.18
N LEU A 227 37.78 17.80 2.09
CA LEU A 227 38.39 17.18 3.26
C LEU A 227 39.48 18.13 3.79
N PRO A 228 39.49 18.43 5.11
CA PRO A 228 40.62 19.14 5.69
C PRO A 228 41.88 18.31 5.42
N THR A 229 42.88 18.95 4.81
CA THR A 229 44.21 18.36 4.60
C THR A 229 44.66 17.66 5.87
N PRO A 230 45.25 16.45 5.78
CA PRO A 230 45.72 15.76 6.96
C PRO A 230 46.70 16.67 7.69
N MET A 231 46.31 17.14 8.89
CA MET A 231 47.29 17.65 9.83
C MET A 231 48.23 16.48 10.13
N LYS A 232 49.49 16.67 9.76
CA LYS A 232 50.62 15.80 10.08
C LYS A 232 50.62 15.36 11.54
#